data_AF-V8NFH0-F1
#
_entry.id   AF-V8NFH0-F1
#
_cell.length_a   1.000
_cell.length_b   1.000
_cell.length_c   1.000
_cell.angle_alpha   90.00
_cell.angle_beta   90.00
_cell.angle_gamma   90.00
#
_symmetry.space_group_name_H-M   'P 1'
#
loop_
_entity.id
_entity.type
_entity.pdbx_description
1 polymer ?
#
loop_
_entity_poly.entity_id
_entity_poly.type
_entity_poly.pdbx_seq_one_letter_code
_entity_poly.pdbx_strand_id
1 'polypeptide(L)'
;MRCAGKQRKKEITLGSSHRPVGSLLQHLEQEKHELRRRFENKEGEWEGRVSELESDVKQLQDELEKQQVHLREADREKTRAVQELSEQNQRLLDQLSKASEVERKLSTQVHVLQEDFREKRSSTNQHIVRLESLQAEIKMLRDRKQDLERRLSTMMEENNLLQGTVEELQDRVLILERQSHEKDMQVGMEAKDPEMQQKEEAKKVKMEELNEERSLQAFNSSRMSLLSEIEQSMEAEELEQEREQLRLQLWEAYCQVRYLCTHLRGNDSADSAVSTDSSMDESSETSSAKDVPAGSLRAALSELKRLIQSVIDGTDSPVTLLSVEMTSLKEERDRLRGSAEDKEMSEQLLKAIRDRDEAISKKNAVEMELAKCRMDMMSLNSQLLDAIQQKLNLSQQLEAWQDDMQRLIDQQLMDRHPKEWSQTMMYTTSSHGAKRRARPSPLLKLQQQSSEPREKDPTASRINLQKTPGFLPQSCLSCFLHHEPSDYLSSTSSEKTQKKIRKGIFGGGGLSKVLLPLNSEDDDFHHPPANMGWLRLAWI
;
A
#
# COMPACT_ATOMS: atom_id res chain seq x y z
N MET A 1 -146.35 5.65 90.51
CA MET A 1 -145.78 4.77 89.46
C MET A 1 -145.67 5.36 88.04
N ARG A 2 -146.45 6.38 87.63
CA ARG A 2 -146.38 6.93 86.24
C ARG A 2 -145.17 7.84 85.92
N CYS A 3 -144.54 8.50 86.90
CA CYS A 3 -143.36 9.35 86.67
C CYS A 3 -142.07 8.54 86.40
N ALA A 4 -141.86 7.42 87.12
CA ALA A 4 -140.73 6.52 86.88
C ALA A 4 -140.75 5.88 85.47
N GLY A 5 -141.94 5.62 84.91
CA GLY A 5 -142.09 5.10 83.54
C GLY A 5 -141.75 6.13 82.44
N LYS A 6 -141.97 7.43 82.68
CA LYS A 6 -141.59 8.50 81.74
C LYS A 6 -140.08 8.80 81.76
N GLN A 7 -139.44 8.75 82.93
CA GLN A 7 -137.98 8.84 83.05
C GLN A 7 -137.28 7.64 82.42
N ARG A 8 -137.74 6.41 82.69
CA ARG A 8 -137.21 5.21 82.02
C ARG A 8 -137.45 5.21 80.52
N LYS A 9 -138.61 5.65 80.01
CA LYS A 9 -138.83 5.79 78.56
C LYS A 9 -137.90 6.81 77.92
N LYS A 10 -137.63 7.95 78.57
CA LYS A 10 -136.64 8.94 78.11
C LYS A 10 -135.21 8.40 78.14
N GLU A 11 -134.81 7.69 79.19
CA GLU A 11 -133.50 7.02 79.25
C GLU A 11 -133.33 5.92 78.20
N ILE A 12 -134.39 5.14 77.92
CA ILE A 12 -134.35 4.10 76.89
C ILE A 12 -134.33 4.73 75.48
N THR A 13 -135.04 5.84 75.25
CA THR A 13 -135.02 6.54 73.94
C THR A 13 -133.73 7.33 73.72
N LEU A 14 -133.17 7.99 74.75
CA LEU A 14 -131.81 8.56 74.66
C LEU A 14 -130.77 7.45 74.47
N GLY A 15 -130.83 6.36 75.25
CA GLY A 15 -129.94 5.22 75.11
C GLY A 15 -130.06 4.52 73.75
N SER A 16 -131.25 4.49 73.15
CA SER A 16 -131.49 3.97 71.80
C SER A 16 -130.96 4.91 70.70
N SER A 17 -130.94 6.22 70.94
CA SER A 17 -130.36 7.21 70.02
C SER A 17 -128.84 7.32 70.16
N HIS A 18 -128.28 7.05 71.34
CA HIS A 18 -126.83 7.08 71.60
C HIS A 18 -126.10 5.82 71.11
N ARG A 19 -126.75 4.64 71.07
CA ARG A 19 -126.15 3.40 70.52
C ARG A 19 -125.68 3.50 69.06
N PRO A 20 -126.48 3.99 68.08
CA PRO A 20 -126.03 4.10 66.69
C PRO A 20 -124.89 5.12 66.54
N VAL A 21 -124.90 6.20 67.32
CA VAL A 21 -123.80 7.18 67.35
C VAL A 21 -122.51 6.55 67.91
N GLY A 22 -122.61 5.73 68.97
CA GLY A 22 -121.47 4.99 69.51
C GLY A 22 -120.89 3.96 68.54
N SER A 23 -121.75 3.24 67.81
CA SER A 23 -121.32 2.28 66.77
C SER A 23 -120.64 2.98 65.59
N LEU A 24 -121.15 4.15 65.17
CA LEU A 24 -120.53 4.94 64.11
C LEU A 24 -119.17 5.51 64.55
N LEU A 25 -119.06 5.97 65.80
CA LEU A 25 -117.79 6.43 66.37
C LEU A 25 -116.76 5.30 66.40
N GLN A 26 -117.15 4.10 66.86
CA GLN A 26 -116.27 2.92 66.87
C GLN A 26 -115.84 2.53 65.45
N HIS A 27 -116.74 2.59 64.47
CA HIS A 27 -116.40 2.31 63.07
C HIS A 27 -115.42 3.34 62.50
N LEU A 28 -115.65 4.64 62.74
CA LEU A 28 -114.74 5.71 62.32
C LEU A 28 -113.37 5.60 63.02
N GLU A 29 -113.33 5.18 64.28
CA GLU A 29 -112.07 4.90 64.98
C GLU A 29 -111.33 3.71 64.36
N GLN A 30 -112.04 2.62 64.04
CA GLN A 30 -111.47 1.48 63.33
C GLN A 30 -110.92 1.88 61.96
N GLU A 31 -111.72 2.58 61.14
CA GLU A 31 -111.29 3.07 59.82
C GLU A 31 -110.09 4.01 59.93
N LYS A 32 -110.06 4.90 60.92
CA LYS A 32 -108.91 5.76 61.20
C LYS A 32 -107.65 4.95 61.53
N HIS A 33 -107.75 3.94 62.39
CA HIS A 33 -106.62 3.07 62.72
C HIS A 33 -106.19 2.20 61.54
N GLU A 34 -107.13 1.72 60.73
CA GLU A 34 -106.83 0.98 59.50
C GLU A 34 -106.16 1.86 58.45
N LEU A 35 -106.65 3.07 58.23
CA LEU A 35 -106.03 4.02 57.31
C LEU A 35 -104.63 4.39 57.76
N ARG A 36 -104.41 4.66 59.06
CA ARG A 36 -103.07 4.90 59.61
C ARG A 36 -102.12 3.74 59.31
N ARG A 37 -102.50 2.51 59.64
CA ARG A 37 -101.68 1.33 59.33
C ARG A 37 -101.43 1.15 57.84
N ARG A 38 -102.42 1.44 56.97
CA ARG A 38 -102.23 1.38 55.52
C ARG A 38 -101.27 2.46 55.01
N PHE A 39 -101.30 3.67 55.59
CA PHE A 39 -100.35 4.73 55.27
C PHE A 39 -98.95 4.38 55.77
N GLU A 40 -98.81 3.93 57.01
CA GLU A 40 -97.54 3.45 57.59
C GLU A 40 -96.93 2.31 56.76
N ASN A 41 -97.74 1.34 56.32
CA ASN A 41 -97.27 0.27 55.44
C ASN A 41 -96.78 0.81 54.09
N LYS A 42 -97.52 1.74 53.48
CA LYS A 42 -97.10 2.37 52.21
C LYS A 42 -95.84 3.21 52.39
N GLU A 43 -95.73 3.96 53.49
CA GLU A 43 -94.54 4.71 53.87
C GLU A 43 -93.34 3.76 53.98
N GLY A 44 -93.47 2.65 54.69
CA GLY A 44 -92.41 1.63 54.78
C GLY A 44 -92.03 1.00 53.43
N GLU A 45 -92.99 0.75 52.53
CA GLU A 45 -92.68 0.30 51.17
C GLU A 45 -91.94 1.37 50.36
N TRP A 46 -92.29 2.66 50.52
CA TRP A 46 -91.60 3.76 49.86
C TRP A 46 -90.20 3.97 50.45
N GLU A 47 -90.04 3.88 51.76
CA GLU A 47 -88.74 3.89 52.44
C GLU A 47 -87.86 2.73 51.94
N GLY A 48 -88.42 1.54 51.77
CA GLY A 48 -87.75 0.39 51.16
C GLY A 48 -87.26 0.71 49.74
N ARG A 49 -88.15 1.17 48.85
CA ARG A 49 -87.79 1.55 47.47
C ARG A 49 -86.73 2.68 47.42
N VAL A 50 -86.83 3.66 48.32
CA VAL A 50 -85.82 4.73 48.42
C VAL A 50 -84.48 4.15 48.86
N SER A 51 -84.45 3.25 49.85
CA SER A 51 -83.21 2.63 50.30
C SER A 51 -82.54 1.75 49.24
N GLU A 52 -83.32 1.04 48.43
CA GLU A 52 -82.84 0.27 47.27
C GLU A 52 -82.19 1.21 46.24
N LEU A 53 -82.90 2.27 45.84
CA LEU A 53 -82.36 3.26 44.89
C LEU A 53 -81.14 4.01 45.43
N GLU A 54 -81.10 4.32 46.73
CA GLU A 54 -79.92 4.92 47.37
C GLU A 54 -78.71 3.96 47.35
N SER A 55 -78.95 2.67 47.55
CA SER A 55 -77.91 1.64 47.40
C SER A 55 -77.44 1.54 45.94
N ASP A 56 -78.37 1.51 44.97
CA ASP A 56 -78.04 1.42 43.55
C ASP A 56 -77.24 2.65 43.08
N VAL A 57 -77.62 3.85 43.52
CA VAL A 57 -76.86 5.08 43.23
C VAL A 57 -75.44 5.01 43.78
N LYS A 58 -75.27 4.52 45.02
CA LYS A 58 -73.94 4.34 45.62
C LYS A 58 -73.12 3.30 44.86
N GLN A 59 -73.72 2.17 44.49
CA GLN A 59 -73.03 1.13 43.71
C GLN A 59 -72.59 1.65 42.33
N LEU A 60 -73.47 2.36 41.62
CA LEU A 60 -73.14 2.97 40.32
C LEU A 60 -72.05 4.05 40.45
N GLN A 61 -72.04 4.81 41.55
CA GLN A 61 -70.97 5.77 41.85
C GLN A 61 -69.63 5.06 42.07
N ASP A 62 -69.60 4.02 42.91
CA ASP A 62 -68.39 3.23 43.16
C ASP A 62 -67.86 2.55 41.89
N GLU A 63 -68.76 2.01 41.06
CA GLU A 63 -68.41 1.38 39.79
C GLU A 63 -67.86 2.40 38.78
N LEU A 64 -68.47 3.58 38.70
CA LEU A 64 -67.99 4.67 37.86
C LEU A 64 -66.60 5.12 38.31
N GLU A 65 -66.37 5.29 39.60
CA GLU A 65 -65.06 5.66 40.14
C GLU A 65 -64.00 4.60 39.84
N LYS A 66 -64.30 3.32 40.05
CA LYS A 66 -63.41 2.20 39.70
C LYS A 66 -63.06 2.20 38.22
N GLN A 67 -64.06 2.33 37.34
CA GLN A 67 -63.82 2.39 35.89
C GLN A 67 -62.97 3.60 35.51
N GLN A 68 -63.21 4.77 36.10
CA GLN A 68 -62.39 5.95 35.83
C GLN A 68 -60.94 5.77 36.30
N VAL A 69 -60.69 5.11 37.44
CA VAL A 69 -59.32 4.81 37.90
C VAL A 69 -58.65 3.83 36.94
N HIS A 70 -59.33 2.74 36.55
CA HIS A 70 -58.79 1.77 35.59
C HIS A 70 -58.46 2.39 34.23
N LEU A 71 -59.31 3.29 33.71
CA LEU A 71 -59.02 4.01 32.47
C LEU A 71 -57.77 4.90 32.60
N ARG A 72 -57.64 5.63 33.71
CA ARG A 72 -56.44 6.45 33.97
C ARG A 72 -55.18 5.59 34.11
N GLU A 73 -55.27 4.42 34.72
CA GLU A 73 -54.14 3.47 34.81
C GLU A 73 -53.77 2.90 33.44
N ALA A 74 -54.75 2.47 32.65
CA ALA A 74 -54.54 1.99 31.29
C ALA A 74 -53.90 3.07 30.41
N ASP A 75 -54.31 4.34 30.53
CA ASP A 75 -53.68 5.43 29.77
C ASP A 75 -52.26 5.73 30.24
N ARG A 76 -51.96 5.59 31.54
CA ARG A 76 -50.57 5.64 32.05
C ARG A 76 -49.74 4.49 31.48
N GLU A 77 -50.28 3.28 31.39
CA GLU A 77 -49.58 2.14 30.80
C GLU A 77 -49.35 2.32 29.30
N LYS A 78 -50.35 2.78 28.55
CA LYS A 78 -50.21 3.12 27.13
C LYS A 78 -49.13 4.17 26.91
N THR A 79 -49.11 5.23 27.71
CA THR A 79 -48.10 6.29 27.58
C THR A 79 -46.70 5.79 27.91
N ARG A 80 -46.52 4.92 28.92
CA ARG A 80 -45.23 4.25 29.19
C ARG A 80 -44.80 3.38 28.01
N ALA A 81 -45.69 2.54 27.47
CA ALA A 81 -45.37 1.70 26.33
C ALA A 81 -44.98 2.51 25.08
N VAL A 82 -45.68 3.61 24.81
CA VAL A 82 -45.34 4.53 23.71
C VAL A 82 -43.97 5.18 23.93
N GLN A 83 -43.66 5.61 25.16
CA GLN A 83 -42.34 6.16 25.49
C GLN A 83 -41.23 5.13 25.26
N GLU A 84 -41.37 3.92 25.79
CA GLU A 84 -40.40 2.83 25.61
C GLU A 84 -40.18 2.51 24.13
N LEU A 85 -41.24 2.38 23.34
CA LEU A 85 -41.15 2.13 21.89
C LEU A 85 -40.50 3.32 21.17
N SER A 86 -40.80 4.55 21.56
CA SER A 86 -40.19 5.75 20.96
C SER A 86 -38.69 5.84 21.25
N GLU A 87 -38.27 5.51 22.48
CA GLU A 87 -36.86 5.45 22.85
C GLU A 87 -36.12 4.33 22.12
N GLN A 88 -36.74 3.15 22.01
CA GLN A 88 -36.18 2.04 21.23
C GLN A 88 -36.00 2.43 19.77
N ASN A 89 -37.01 3.06 19.16
CA ASN A 89 -36.92 3.55 17.78
C ASN A 89 -35.82 4.60 17.64
N GLN A 90 -35.68 5.54 18.58
CA GLN A 90 -34.61 6.53 18.54
C GLN A 90 -33.23 5.87 18.64
N ARG A 91 -33.04 4.89 19.55
CA ARG A 91 -31.78 4.14 19.66
C ARG A 91 -31.43 3.40 18.36
N LEU A 92 -32.42 2.79 17.70
CA LEU A 92 -32.22 2.11 16.42
C LEU A 92 -31.88 3.10 15.30
N LEU A 93 -32.53 4.26 15.25
CA LEU A 93 -32.19 5.33 14.31
C LEU A 93 -30.76 5.83 14.52
N ASP A 94 -30.32 6.03 15.77
CA ASP A 94 -28.96 6.44 16.08
C ASP A 94 -27.93 5.38 15.68
N GLN A 95 -28.26 4.09 15.87
CA GLN A 95 -27.41 2.98 15.42
C GLN A 95 -27.31 2.93 13.90
N LEU A 96 -28.42 3.10 13.19
CA LEU A 96 -28.45 3.14 11.72
C LEU A 96 -27.67 4.34 11.18
N SER A 97 -27.83 5.51 11.80
CA SER A 97 -27.06 6.71 11.47
C SER A 97 -25.56 6.46 11.63
N LYS A 98 -25.11 5.93 12.78
CA LYS A 98 -23.70 5.59 13.01
C LYS A 98 -23.18 4.57 12.00
N ALA A 99 -23.96 3.54 11.69
CA ALA A 99 -23.60 2.55 10.68
C ALA A 99 -23.44 3.19 9.30
N SER A 100 -24.37 4.07 8.89
CA SER A 100 -24.32 4.78 7.61
C SER A 100 -23.10 5.73 7.52
N GLU A 101 -22.71 6.36 8.63
CA GLU A 101 -21.50 7.20 8.68
C GLU A 101 -20.23 6.38 8.51
N VAL A 102 -20.16 5.20 9.15
CA VAL A 102 -19.05 4.27 8.99
C VAL A 102 -18.99 3.74 7.56
N GLU A 103 -20.13 3.37 6.97
CA GLU A 103 -20.22 2.94 5.57
C GLU A 103 -19.75 4.04 4.61
N ARG A 104 -20.15 5.30 4.85
CA ARG A 104 -19.68 6.45 4.07
C ARG A 104 -18.16 6.63 4.18
N LYS A 105 -17.60 6.52 5.40
CA LYS A 105 -16.14 6.60 5.63
C LYS A 105 -15.39 5.48 4.90
N LEU A 106 -15.89 4.24 4.99
CA LEU A 106 -15.29 3.10 4.30
C LEU A 106 -15.38 3.26 2.77
N SER A 107 -16.51 3.75 2.26
CA SER A 107 -16.70 4.02 0.83
C SER A 107 -15.70 5.07 0.33
N THR A 108 -15.47 6.14 1.09
CA THR A 108 -14.45 7.15 0.74
C THR A 108 -13.04 6.56 0.77
N GLN A 109 -12.71 5.69 1.74
CA GLN A 109 -11.41 5.03 1.79
C GLN A 109 -11.21 4.09 0.60
N VAL A 110 -12.24 3.34 0.22
CA VAL A 110 -12.21 2.48 -0.98
C VAL A 110 -11.98 3.30 -2.23
N HIS A 111 -12.65 4.46 -2.37
CA HIS A 111 -12.43 5.36 -3.51
C HIS A 111 -10.98 5.85 -3.59
N VAL A 112 -10.43 6.35 -2.48
CA VAL A 112 -9.03 6.80 -2.41
C VAL A 112 -8.06 5.66 -2.78
N LEU A 113 -8.27 4.47 -2.22
CA LEU A 113 -7.43 3.31 -2.57
C LEU A 113 -7.55 2.94 -4.05
N GLN A 114 -8.75 3.02 -4.64
CA GLN A 114 -8.96 2.78 -6.07
C GLN A 114 -8.24 3.83 -6.94
N GLU A 115 -8.23 5.08 -6.53
CA GLU A 115 -7.45 6.15 -7.17
C GLU A 115 -5.95 5.88 -7.07
N ASP A 116 -5.43 5.54 -5.89
CA ASP A 116 -4.03 5.17 -5.68
C ASP A 116 -3.61 3.99 -6.59
N PHE A 117 -4.45 2.96 -6.70
CA PHE A 117 -4.19 1.83 -7.58
C PHE A 117 -4.26 2.22 -9.06
N ARG A 118 -5.17 3.13 -9.43
CA ARG A 118 -5.28 3.65 -10.80
C ARG A 118 -4.03 4.46 -11.16
N GLU A 119 -3.54 5.29 -10.26
CA GLU A 119 -2.31 6.08 -10.44
C GLU A 119 -1.08 5.17 -10.55
N LYS A 120 -0.91 4.21 -9.62
CA LYS A 120 0.17 3.21 -9.69
C LYS A 120 0.13 2.40 -10.98
N ARG A 121 -1.07 2.03 -11.45
CA ARG A 121 -1.23 1.32 -12.72
C ARG A 121 -0.87 2.23 -13.90
N SER A 122 -1.26 3.50 -13.87
CA SER A 122 -0.89 4.50 -14.87
C SER A 122 0.63 4.71 -14.93
N SER A 123 1.30 4.93 -13.79
CA SER A 123 2.76 5.09 -13.74
C SER A 123 3.48 3.83 -14.19
N THR A 124 3.05 2.64 -13.74
CA THR A 124 3.61 1.37 -14.21
C THR A 124 3.46 1.21 -15.72
N ASN A 125 2.29 1.51 -16.28
CA ASN A 125 2.08 1.49 -17.73
C ASN A 125 3.01 2.48 -18.45
N GLN A 126 3.22 3.70 -17.91
CA GLN A 126 4.17 4.66 -18.48
C GLN A 126 5.60 4.11 -18.46
N HIS A 127 6.03 3.47 -17.36
CA HIS A 127 7.35 2.84 -17.28
C HIS A 127 7.50 1.67 -18.26
N ILE A 128 6.46 0.85 -18.44
CA ILE A 128 6.43 -0.23 -19.43
C ILE A 128 6.64 0.34 -20.84
N VAL A 129 5.88 1.37 -21.23
CA VAL A 129 6.02 2.00 -22.56
C VAL A 129 7.42 2.60 -22.75
N ARG A 130 7.98 3.26 -21.72
CA ARG A 130 9.36 3.78 -21.77
C ARG A 130 10.39 2.64 -21.93
N LEU A 131 10.21 1.53 -21.22
CA LEU A 131 11.07 0.36 -21.35
C LEU A 131 10.99 -0.27 -22.75
N GLU A 132 9.79 -0.39 -23.32
CA GLU A 132 9.59 -0.88 -24.68
C GLU A 132 10.30 0.00 -25.71
N SER A 133 10.23 1.33 -25.55
CA SER A 133 10.94 2.29 -26.40
C SER A 133 12.46 2.12 -26.30
N LEU A 134 13.01 2.05 -25.09
CA LEU A 134 14.46 1.87 -24.89
C LEU A 134 14.94 0.51 -25.39
N GLN A 135 14.15 -0.55 -25.21
CA GLN A 135 14.45 -1.87 -25.76
C GLN A 135 14.49 -1.85 -27.30
N ALA A 136 13.56 -1.12 -27.93
CA ALA A 136 13.57 -0.95 -29.38
C ALA A 136 14.82 -0.18 -29.86
N GLU A 137 15.21 0.89 -29.15
CA GLU A 137 16.43 1.65 -29.44
C GLU A 137 17.69 0.80 -29.32
N ILE A 138 17.84 0.05 -28.21
CA ILE A 138 18.96 -0.87 -28.00
C ILE A 138 19.03 -1.93 -29.10
N LYS A 139 17.86 -2.44 -29.53
CA LYS A 139 17.80 -3.41 -30.63
C LYS A 139 18.31 -2.78 -31.93
N MET A 140 17.86 -1.58 -32.29
CA MET A 140 18.33 -0.89 -33.48
C MET A 140 19.84 -0.62 -33.44
N LEU A 141 20.36 -0.17 -32.30
CA LEU A 141 21.80 0.05 -32.12
C LEU A 141 22.60 -1.25 -32.21
N ARG A 142 22.07 -2.35 -31.67
CA ARG A 142 22.68 -3.67 -31.78
C ARG A 142 22.72 -4.15 -33.23
N ASP A 143 21.61 -4.02 -33.96
CA ASP A 143 21.53 -4.40 -35.37
C ASP A 143 22.53 -3.55 -36.20
N ARG A 144 22.61 -2.24 -35.92
CA ARG A 144 23.57 -1.35 -36.57
C ARG A 144 25.02 -1.72 -36.26
N LYS A 145 25.33 -2.09 -35.02
CA LYS A 145 26.66 -2.58 -34.63
C LYS A 145 27.03 -3.85 -35.40
N GLN A 146 26.12 -4.83 -35.47
CA GLN A 146 26.35 -6.06 -36.21
C GLN A 146 26.57 -5.80 -37.71
N ASP A 147 25.84 -4.85 -38.30
CA ASP A 147 26.07 -4.43 -39.69
C ASP A 147 27.48 -3.87 -39.91
N LEU A 148 27.97 -3.04 -38.98
CA LEU A 148 29.31 -2.49 -39.04
C LEU A 148 30.38 -3.56 -38.85
N GLU A 149 30.17 -4.49 -37.92
CA GLU A 149 31.07 -5.65 -37.71
C GLU A 149 31.15 -6.53 -38.96
N ARG A 150 30.01 -6.80 -39.62
CA ARG A 150 30.00 -7.55 -40.90
C ARG A 150 30.76 -6.81 -41.99
N ARG A 151 30.56 -5.50 -42.15
CA ARG A 151 31.32 -4.67 -43.11
C ARG A 151 32.82 -4.65 -42.82
N LEU A 152 33.19 -4.62 -41.54
CA LEU A 152 34.59 -4.67 -41.15
C LEU A 152 35.19 -6.05 -41.48
N SER A 153 34.48 -7.15 -41.24
CA SER A 153 34.91 -8.50 -41.64
C SER A 153 35.16 -8.61 -43.14
N THR A 154 34.22 -8.12 -43.98
CA THR A 154 34.39 -8.17 -45.44
C THR A 154 35.59 -7.35 -45.89
N MET A 155 35.81 -6.15 -45.33
CA MET A 155 36.99 -5.34 -45.63
C MET A 155 38.29 -6.00 -45.18
N MET A 156 38.29 -6.72 -44.05
CA MET A 156 39.46 -7.49 -43.60
C MET A 156 39.74 -8.67 -44.53
N GLU A 157 38.72 -9.39 -44.98
CA GLU A 157 38.85 -10.47 -45.96
C GLU A 157 39.41 -9.95 -47.30
N GLU A 158 38.91 -8.82 -47.79
CA GLU A 158 39.44 -8.15 -48.99
C GLU A 158 40.89 -7.71 -48.80
N ASN A 159 41.25 -7.13 -47.64
CA ASN A 159 42.64 -6.76 -47.33
C ASN A 159 43.56 -7.98 -47.27
N ASN A 160 43.13 -9.09 -46.69
CA ASN A 160 43.92 -10.33 -46.66
C ASN A 160 44.13 -10.88 -48.07
N LEU A 161 43.11 -10.81 -48.93
CA LEU A 161 43.23 -11.21 -50.33
C LEU A 161 44.22 -10.31 -51.08
N LEU A 162 44.11 -8.99 -50.91
CA LEU A 162 45.05 -8.03 -51.49
C LEU A 162 46.48 -8.25 -50.98
N GLN A 163 46.65 -8.51 -49.69
CA GLN A 163 47.95 -8.85 -49.13
C GLN A 163 48.53 -10.11 -49.77
N GLY A 164 47.72 -11.17 -49.95
CA GLY A 164 48.13 -12.36 -50.69
C GLY A 164 48.58 -12.05 -52.12
N THR A 165 47.86 -11.17 -52.84
CA THR A 165 48.28 -10.75 -54.19
C THR A 165 49.58 -9.93 -54.18
N VAL A 166 49.82 -9.14 -53.13
CA VAL A 166 51.08 -8.38 -52.96
C VAL A 166 52.23 -9.34 -52.70
N GLU A 167 52.05 -10.36 -51.87
CA GLU A 167 53.05 -11.41 -51.62
C GLU A 167 53.39 -12.18 -52.89
N GLU A 168 52.38 -12.58 -53.69
CA GLU A 168 52.61 -13.22 -55.01
C GLU A 168 53.38 -12.31 -55.99
N LEU A 169 53.07 -11.01 -56.01
CA LEU A 169 53.80 -10.04 -56.82
C LEU A 169 55.24 -9.85 -56.33
N GLN A 170 55.47 -9.85 -55.02
CA GLN A 170 56.81 -9.79 -54.42
C GLN A 170 57.65 -11.02 -54.80
N ASP A 171 57.09 -12.23 -54.71
CA ASP A 171 57.77 -13.46 -55.16
C ASP A 171 58.13 -13.40 -56.64
N ARG A 172 57.23 -12.87 -57.47
CA ARG A 172 57.48 -12.68 -58.90
C ARG A 172 58.60 -11.67 -59.17
N VAL A 173 58.66 -10.57 -58.40
CA VAL A 173 59.76 -9.61 -58.46
C VAL A 173 61.07 -10.29 -58.07
N LEU A 174 61.12 -11.06 -56.97
CA LEU A 174 62.32 -11.78 -56.54
C LEU A 174 62.84 -12.77 -57.61
N ILE A 175 61.93 -13.46 -58.30
CA ILE A 175 62.30 -14.36 -59.41
C ILE A 175 62.88 -13.55 -60.58
N LEU A 176 62.25 -12.44 -60.95
CA LEU A 176 62.73 -11.58 -62.03
C LEU A 176 64.07 -10.91 -61.70
N GLU A 177 64.27 -10.49 -60.45
CA GLU A 177 65.54 -9.97 -59.95
C GLU A 177 66.63 -11.03 -60.04
N ARG A 178 66.35 -12.28 -59.63
CA ARG A 178 67.29 -13.40 -59.78
C ARG A 178 67.65 -13.65 -61.24
N GLN A 179 66.66 -13.64 -62.13
CA GLN A 179 66.89 -13.81 -63.57
C GLN A 179 67.69 -12.63 -64.16
N SER A 180 67.47 -11.40 -63.68
CA SER A 180 68.28 -10.25 -64.07
C SER A 180 69.72 -10.44 -63.62
N HIS A 181 69.96 -10.77 -62.35
CA HIS A 181 71.29 -11.04 -61.82
C HIS A 181 71.99 -12.18 -62.55
N GLU A 182 71.28 -13.25 -62.89
CA GLU A 182 71.84 -14.38 -63.66
C GLU A 182 72.23 -13.95 -65.08
N LYS A 183 71.39 -13.15 -65.76
CA LYS A 183 71.73 -12.57 -67.07
C LYS A 183 72.87 -11.57 -66.98
N ASP A 184 72.92 -10.73 -65.94
CA ASP A 184 74.01 -9.79 -65.71
C ASP A 184 75.33 -10.54 -65.46
N MET A 185 75.28 -11.66 -64.73
CA MET A 185 76.43 -12.55 -64.56
C MET A 185 76.81 -13.24 -65.87
N GLN A 186 75.85 -13.66 -66.69
CA GLN A 186 76.10 -14.25 -68.01
C GLN A 186 76.77 -13.23 -68.95
N VAL A 187 76.23 -12.00 -69.04
CA VAL A 187 76.85 -10.90 -69.79
C VAL A 187 78.23 -10.56 -69.21
N GLY A 188 78.39 -10.57 -67.89
CA GLY A 188 79.68 -10.37 -67.24
C GLY A 188 80.70 -11.48 -67.52
N MET A 189 80.27 -12.73 -67.71
CA MET A 189 81.12 -13.84 -68.14
C MET A 189 81.47 -13.75 -69.63
N GLU A 190 80.51 -13.41 -70.48
CA GLU A 190 80.74 -13.13 -71.90
C GLU A 190 81.69 -11.93 -72.08
N ALA A 191 81.57 -10.87 -71.28
CA ALA A 191 82.51 -9.74 -71.27
C ALA A 191 83.91 -10.11 -70.75
N LYS A 192 84.02 -11.17 -69.92
CA LYS A 192 85.29 -11.74 -69.45
C LYS A 192 85.82 -12.86 -70.34
N ASP A 193 85.16 -13.16 -71.45
CA ASP A 193 85.65 -14.11 -72.43
C ASP A 193 86.98 -13.61 -73.02
N PRO A 194 88.10 -14.33 -72.85
CA PRO A 194 89.42 -13.89 -73.32
C PRO A 194 89.44 -13.59 -74.83
N GLU A 195 88.56 -14.19 -75.63
CA GLU A 195 88.42 -13.84 -77.05
C GLU A 195 87.79 -12.45 -77.28
N MET A 196 86.84 -12.04 -76.44
CA MET A 196 86.21 -10.72 -76.53
C MET A 196 87.14 -9.65 -75.94
N GLN A 197 87.83 -9.95 -74.84
CA GLN A 197 88.83 -9.06 -74.23
C GLN A 197 90.00 -8.79 -75.17
N GLN A 198 90.52 -9.80 -75.89
CA GLN A 198 91.54 -9.58 -76.93
C GLN A 198 91.05 -8.68 -78.07
N LYS A 199 89.78 -8.81 -78.47
CA LYS A 199 89.17 -7.93 -79.49
C LYS A 199 88.96 -6.50 -78.97
N GLU A 200 88.68 -6.32 -77.68
CA GLU A 200 88.50 -5.01 -77.05
C GLU A 200 89.84 -4.32 -76.76
N GLU A 201 90.85 -5.04 -76.27
CA GLU A 201 92.24 -4.57 -76.16
C GLU A 201 92.80 -4.19 -77.54
N ALA A 202 92.55 -4.98 -78.59
CA ALA A 202 92.94 -4.62 -79.96
C ALA A 202 92.22 -3.35 -80.48
N LYS A 203 90.98 -3.09 -80.06
CA LYS A 203 90.27 -1.84 -80.36
C LYS A 203 90.74 -0.68 -79.49
N LYS A 204 91.11 -0.92 -78.24
CA LYS A 204 91.61 0.08 -77.30
C LYS A 204 93.00 0.55 -77.72
N VAL A 205 93.87 -0.35 -78.18
CA VAL A 205 95.13 0.02 -78.86
C VAL A 205 94.83 0.91 -80.07
N LYS A 206 93.84 0.57 -80.89
CA LYS A 206 93.39 1.43 -82.00
C LYS A 206 92.76 2.77 -81.57
N MET A 207 92.13 2.83 -80.40
CA MET A 207 91.53 4.07 -79.86
C MET A 207 92.56 4.94 -79.16
N GLU A 208 93.57 4.32 -78.53
CA GLU A 208 94.77 4.99 -78.01
C GLU A 208 95.60 5.54 -79.16
N GLU A 209 95.75 4.82 -80.29
CA GLU A 209 96.29 5.39 -81.53
C GLU A 209 95.48 6.63 -81.98
N LEU A 210 94.14 6.55 -81.98
CA LEU A 210 93.27 7.69 -82.33
C LEU A 210 93.18 8.80 -81.26
N ASN A 211 93.54 8.52 -80.00
CA ASN A 211 93.57 9.49 -78.90
C ASN A 211 94.95 10.17 -78.78
N GLU A 212 96.03 9.45 -79.11
CA GLU A 212 97.35 10.02 -79.37
C GLU A 212 97.30 10.98 -80.56
N GLU A 213 96.42 10.74 -81.54
CA GLU A 213 96.11 11.71 -82.61
C GLU A 213 95.26 12.91 -82.13
N ARG A 214 94.58 12.82 -80.97
CA ARG A 214 93.70 13.87 -80.42
C ARG A 214 94.31 14.65 -79.25
N SER A 215 95.42 14.18 -78.67
CA SER A 215 96.07 14.76 -77.49
C SER A 215 97.12 15.86 -77.78
N LEU A 216 97.09 16.45 -78.98
CA LEU A 216 97.78 17.71 -79.30
C LEU A 216 96.84 18.94 -79.28
N GLN A 217 95.90 18.99 -78.33
CA GLN A 217 95.13 20.21 -78.04
C GLN A 217 94.90 20.41 -76.54
N ALA A 218 95.30 21.62 -76.11
CA ALA A 218 94.99 22.35 -74.87
C ALA A 218 96.01 22.30 -73.71
N PHE A 219 96.36 23.52 -73.28
CA PHE A 219 97.52 23.98 -72.50
C PHE A 219 97.01 24.76 -71.27
N ASN A 220 97.62 24.49 -70.10
CA ASN A 220 97.92 25.31 -68.90
C ASN A 220 96.95 26.28 -68.17
N SER A 221 96.96 26.20 -66.82
CA SER A 221 97.20 27.31 -65.83
C SER A 221 97.14 26.77 -64.38
N SER A 222 98.22 26.62 -63.59
CA SER A 222 99.11 27.57 -62.85
C SER A 222 98.62 28.03 -61.44
N ARG A 223 99.53 28.06 -60.44
CA ARG A 223 99.34 28.31 -58.98
C ARG A 223 100.09 29.57 -58.45
N MET A 224 99.72 30.01 -57.23
CA MET A 224 100.45 30.77 -56.15
C MET A 224 100.43 32.33 -56.20
N SER A 225 100.61 33.17 -55.15
CA SER A 225 101.09 33.11 -53.74
C SER A 225 100.74 34.41 -52.94
N LEU A 226 100.78 34.33 -51.60
CA LEU A 226 100.85 35.40 -50.57
C LEU A 226 101.98 36.42 -50.76
N LEU A 227 101.80 37.69 -50.32
CA LEU A 227 102.78 38.58 -49.63
C LEU A 227 102.33 40.08 -49.57
N SER A 228 101.45 40.48 -48.64
CA SER A 228 101.36 41.91 -48.22
C SER A 228 100.76 42.14 -46.82
N GLU A 229 100.91 41.17 -45.92
CA GLU A 229 100.11 41.07 -44.68
C GLU A 229 100.75 41.68 -43.42
N ILE A 230 101.90 42.40 -43.46
CA ILE A 230 102.68 42.57 -42.20
C ILE A 230 103.02 44.02 -41.78
N GLU A 231 102.65 45.07 -42.50
CA GLU A 231 103.21 46.42 -42.21
C GLU A 231 102.27 47.48 -41.61
N GLN A 232 101.05 47.18 -41.17
CA GLN A 232 100.13 48.21 -40.62
C GLN A 232 99.30 47.76 -39.40
N SER A 233 99.94 47.25 -38.33
CA SER A 233 99.23 46.73 -37.14
C SER A 233 99.93 46.98 -35.81
N MET A 234 100.11 48.24 -35.38
CA MET A 234 100.57 48.53 -34.00
C MET A 234 99.95 49.75 -33.31
N GLU A 235 99.18 50.60 -34.00
CA GLU A 235 98.51 51.76 -33.36
C GLU A 235 96.99 51.58 -33.20
N ALA A 236 96.42 50.47 -33.68
CA ALA A 236 95.00 50.16 -33.59
C ALA A 236 94.60 49.35 -32.33
N GLU A 237 95.56 48.89 -31.53
CA GLU A 237 95.35 47.82 -30.54
C GLU A 237 94.84 48.32 -29.17
N GLU A 238 95.10 49.57 -28.78
CA GLU A 238 94.66 50.11 -27.47
C GLU A 238 93.22 50.64 -27.47
N LEU A 239 92.78 51.33 -28.53
CA LEU A 239 91.37 51.75 -28.67
C LEU A 239 90.43 50.57 -28.99
N GLU A 240 90.98 49.46 -29.47
CA GLU A 240 90.22 48.24 -29.73
C GLU A 240 89.88 47.49 -28.44
N GLN A 241 90.74 47.55 -27.40
CA GLN A 241 90.47 46.89 -26.11
C GLN A 241 89.31 47.53 -25.31
N GLU A 242 89.21 48.87 -25.25
CA GLU A 242 88.07 49.54 -24.59
C GLU A 242 86.76 49.37 -25.37
N ARG A 243 86.84 49.39 -26.70
CA ARG A 243 85.69 49.13 -27.58
C ARG A 243 85.20 47.69 -27.40
N GLU A 244 86.09 46.72 -27.23
CA GLU A 244 85.73 45.32 -27.03
C GLU A 244 85.11 45.08 -25.64
N GLN A 245 85.56 45.78 -24.59
CA GLN A 245 84.99 45.64 -23.24
C GLN A 245 83.55 46.17 -23.13
N LEU A 246 83.24 47.32 -23.75
CA LEU A 246 81.87 47.81 -23.89
C LEU A 246 81.01 46.88 -24.76
N ARG A 247 81.62 46.22 -25.75
CA ARG A 247 80.95 45.24 -26.62
C ARG A 247 80.54 43.96 -25.87
N LEU A 248 81.40 43.48 -24.98
CA LEU A 248 81.14 42.35 -24.09
C LEU A 248 79.97 42.64 -23.15
N GLN A 249 79.90 43.82 -22.53
CA GLN A 249 78.77 44.18 -21.67
C GLN A 249 77.44 44.32 -22.44
N LEU A 250 77.49 44.85 -23.66
CA LEU A 250 76.31 44.94 -24.51
C LEU A 250 75.82 43.55 -24.95
N TRP A 251 76.74 42.63 -25.21
CA TRP A 251 76.45 41.23 -25.52
C TRP A 251 75.81 40.50 -24.32
N GLU A 252 76.36 40.66 -23.12
CA GLU A 252 75.76 40.09 -21.90
C GLU A 252 74.34 40.60 -21.66
N ALA A 253 74.10 41.90 -21.83
CA ALA A 253 72.76 42.49 -21.72
C ALA A 253 71.80 41.94 -22.80
N TYR A 254 72.28 41.77 -24.03
CA TYR A 254 71.51 41.17 -25.12
C TYR A 254 71.15 39.70 -24.84
N CYS A 255 72.11 38.89 -24.39
CA CYS A 255 71.87 37.50 -24.00
C CYS A 255 70.86 37.38 -22.86
N GLN A 256 70.92 38.26 -21.85
CA GLN A 256 69.97 38.28 -20.74
C GLN A 256 68.55 38.62 -21.20
N VAL A 257 68.39 39.63 -22.06
CA VAL A 257 67.07 39.99 -22.62
C VAL A 257 66.52 38.86 -23.48
N ARG A 258 67.37 38.21 -24.31
CA ARG A 258 66.93 37.09 -25.14
C ARG A 258 66.53 35.88 -24.29
N TYR A 259 67.25 35.60 -23.21
CA TYR A 259 66.91 34.56 -22.22
C TYR A 259 65.56 34.84 -21.53
N LEU A 260 65.28 36.09 -21.16
CA LEU A 260 63.97 36.45 -20.60
C LEU A 260 62.84 36.31 -21.63
N CYS A 261 63.07 36.67 -22.89
CA CYS A 261 62.11 36.46 -23.97
C CYS A 261 61.83 34.98 -24.25
N THR A 262 62.84 34.10 -24.20
CA THR A 262 62.63 32.65 -24.37
C THR A 262 61.96 32.03 -23.16
N HIS A 263 62.27 32.49 -21.95
CA HIS A 263 61.63 32.02 -20.72
C HIS A 263 60.15 32.41 -20.66
N LEU A 264 59.80 33.65 -21.04
CA LEU A 264 58.40 34.08 -21.13
C LEU A 264 57.63 33.36 -22.25
N ARG A 265 58.27 33.04 -23.38
CA ARG A 265 57.68 32.22 -24.46
C ARG A 265 57.51 30.76 -24.06
N GLY A 266 58.41 30.23 -23.22
CA GLY A 266 58.36 28.86 -22.72
C GLY A 266 57.25 28.60 -21.70
N ASN A 267 56.75 29.65 -21.04
CA ASN A 267 55.59 29.54 -20.14
C ASN A 267 54.24 29.43 -20.87
N ASP A 268 54.17 29.66 -22.18
CA ASP A 268 52.97 29.43 -23.00
C ASP A 268 52.86 27.98 -23.55
N SER A 269 53.70 27.04 -23.07
CA SER A 269 53.75 25.66 -23.61
C SER A 269 52.82 24.64 -22.94
N ALA A 270 51.95 25.09 -22.03
CA ALA A 270 50.82 24.28 -21.61
C ALA A 270 49.57 24.76 -22.34
N ASP A 271 49.20 24.01 -23.37
CA ASP A 271 47.83 23.93 -23.89
C ASP A 271 47.40 24.98 -24.93
N SER A 272 47.81 24.79 -26.19
CA SER A 272 46.93 25.11 -27.33
C SER A 272 47.39 24.35 -28.58
N ALA A 273 46.63 23.30 -28.91
CA ALA A 273 46.66 22.69 -30.22
C ALA A 273 46.16 23.67 -31.29
N VAL A 274 46.69 23.52 -32.51
CA VAL A 274 46.24 24.05 -33.81
C VAL A 274 47.00 25.25 -34.39
N SER A 275 47.46 24.99 -35.63
CA SER A 275 47.73 25.89 -36.75
C SER A 275 49.14 26.45 -36.99
N THR A 276 49.78 25.77 -37.95
CA THR A 276 50.25 26.31 -39.24
C THR A 276 51.47 27.24 -39.24
N ASP A 277 52.51 26.76 -39.91
CA ASP A 277 53.38 27.51 -40.84
C ASP A 277 53.88 28.88 -40.36
N SER A 278 55.07 28.87 -39.76
CA SER A 278 56.18 29.72 -40.20
C SER A 278 57.36 29.51 -39.25
N SER A 279 58.36 28.77 -39.69
CA SER A 279 59.74 29.10 -39.33
C SER A 279 60.54 29.19 -40.61
N MET A 280 60.44 30.37 -41.22
CA MET A 280 61.57 30.94 -41.92
C MET A 280 62.81 30.78 -41.04
N ASP A 281 63.76 30.06 -41.61
CA ASP A 281 65.19 30.31 -41.50
C ASP A 281 65.49 31.78 -41.15
N GLU A 282 66.34 31.96 -40.15
CA GLU A 282 67.40 32.96 -40.12
C GLU A 282 68.14 32.81 -38.78
N SER A 283 69.24 32.06 -38.88
CA SER A 283 70.54 32.58 -38.46
C SER A 283 70.92 32.55 -36.98
N SER A 284 71.84 31.62 -36.74
CA SER A 284 73.22 31.95 -36.36
C SER A 284 73.55 31.98 -34.88
N GLU A 285 74.40 31.02 -34.56
CA GLU A 285 75.54 31.16 -33.67
C GLU A 285 76.23 32.51 -33.86
N THR A 286 75.74 33.55 -33.19
CA THR A 286 76.55 34.73 -32.88
C THR A 286 77.35 34.38 -31.64
N SER A 287 78.36 33.53 -31.80
CA SER A 287 79.28 33.12 -30.73
C SER A 287 80.33 34.19 -30.40
N SER A 288 80.18 35.40 -30.96
CA SER A 288 81.10 36.50 -30.76
C SER A 288 80.36 37.84 -30.73
N ALA A 289 80.77 38.71 -29.79
CA ALA A 289 80.27 40.07 -29.64
C ALA A 289 80.44 40.92 -30.92
N LYS A 290 81.26 40.45 -31.89
CA LYS A 290 81.53 41.12 -33.17
C LYS A 290 80.34 41.23 -34.13
N ASP A 291 79.25 40.51 -33.90
CA ASP A 291 78.10 40.46 -34.83
C ASP A 291 76.74 40.77 -34.21
N VAL A 292 76.64 41.74 -33.30
CA VAL A 292 75.34 42.28 -32.88
C VAL A 292 74.94 43.41 -33.85
N PRO A 293 74.03 43.18 -34.82
CA PRO A 293 73.57 44.24 -35.70
C PRO A 293 72.88 45.36 -34.91
N ALA A 294 73.18 46.61 -35.28
CA ALA A 294 72.62 47.80 -34.65
C ALA A 294 71.09 47.75 -34.72
N GLY A 295 70.43 47.65 -33.56
CA GLY A 295 68.98 47.54 -33.44
C GLY A 295 68.46 46.20 -32.93
N SER A 296 69.27 45.13 -32.91
CA SER A 296 68.86 43.80 -32.41
C SER A 296 68.46 43.82 -30.93
N LEU A 297 69.20 44.54 -30.08
CA LEU A 297 68.83 44.74 -28.67
C LEU A 297 67.52 45.52 -28.50
N ARG A 298 67.26 46.51 -29.36
CA ARG A 298 66.01 47.29 -29.35
C ARG A 298 64.83 46.43 -29.77
N ALA A 299 65.00 45.56 -30.77
CA ALA A 299 64.00 44.59 -31.18
C ALA A 299 63.71 43.59 -30.05
N ALA A 300 64.75 43.02 -29.44
CA ALA A 300 64.62 42.09 -28.32
C ALA A 300 63.91 42.71 -27.10
N LEU A 301 64.21 43.97 -26.75
CA LEU A 301 63.51 44.70 -25.68
C LEU A 301 62.06 45.05 -26.02
N SER A 302 61.78 45.37 -27.29
CA SER A 302 60.41 45.64 -27.75
C SER A 302 59.56 44.37 -27.74
N GLU A 303 60.18 43.23 -28.08
CA GLU A 303 59.56 41.91 -27.98
C GLU A 303 59.34 41.50 -26.53
N LEU A 304 60.29 41.73 -25.63
CA LEU A 304 60.13 41.50 -24.19
C LEU A 304 58.94 42.29 -23.65
N LYS A 305 58.81 43.57 -24.03
CA LYS A 305 57.69 44.41 -23.64
C LYS A 305 56.35 43.87 -24.15
N ARG A 306 56.29 43.35 -25.38
CA ARG A 306 55.09 42.73 -25.97
C ARG A 306 54.71 41.44 -25.25
N LEU A 307 55.69 40.59 -24.93
CA LEU A 307 55.48 39.33 -24.21
C LEU A 307 55.00 39.57 -22.78
N ILE A 308 55.58 40.54 -22.07
CA ILE A 308 55.10 40.93 -20.73
C ILE A 308 53.65 41.43 -20.80
N GLN A 309 53.31 42.24 -21.81
CA GLN A 309 51.93 42.73 -21.98
C GLN A 309 50.95 41.60 -22.31
N SER A 310 51.34 40.61 -23.13
CA SER A 310 50.46 39.48 -23.45
C SER A 310 50.26 38.52 -22.27
N VAL A 311 51.26 38.36 -21.40
CA VAL A 311 51.11 37.58 -20.15
C VAL A 311 50.13 38.28 -19.20
N ILE A 312 50.17 39.61 -19.10
CA ILE A 312 49.23 40.38 -18.27
C ILE A 312 47.81 40.28 -18.83
N ASP A 313 47.62 40.52 -20.13
CA ASP A 313 46.29 40.44 -20.78
C ASP A 313 45.75 38.99 -20.80
N GLY A 314 46.65 38.00 -20.85
CA GLY A 314 46.32 36.57 -20.81
C GLY A 314 45.86 36.08 -19.43
N THR A 315 46.27 36.71 -18.33
CA THR A 315 45.85 36.31 -16.97
C THR A 315 44.40 36.65 -16.62
N ASP A 316 43.77 37.60 -17.33
CA ASP A 316 42.36 37.94 -17.12
C ASP A 316 41.40 36.89 -17.73
N SER A 317 41.83 36.15 -18.75
CA SER A 317 41.04 35.10 -19.43
C SER A 317 40.78 33.83 -18.56
N PRO A 318 41.79 33.17 -17.96
CA PRO A 318 41.55 32.00 -17.12
C PRO A 318 40.83 32.35 -15.81
N VAL A 319 41.05 33.55 -15.25
CA VAL A 319 40.35 34.01 -14.03
C VAL A 319 38.88 34.28 -14.30
N THR A 320 38.54 34.86 -15.46
CA THR A 320 37.14 35.07 -15.87
C THR A 320 36.46 33.74 -16.23
N LEU A 321 37.12 32.83 -16.93
CA LEU A 321 36.60 31.48 -17.20
C LEU A 321 36.34 30.69 -15.92
N LEU A 322 37.31 30.64 -14.98
CA LEU A 322 37.14 29.98 -13.68
C LEU A 322 36.04 30.65 -12.84
N SER A 323 35.86 31.96 -12.95
CA SER A 323 34.76 32.66 -12.27
C SER A 323 33.40 32.29 -12.85
N VAL A 324 33.28 32.19 -14.17
CA VAL A 324 32.06 31.76 -14.87
C VAL A 324 31.76 30.29 -14.56
N GLU A 325 32.76 29.41 -14.55
CA GLU A 325 32.61 28.02 -14.13
C GLU A 325 32.20 27.91 -12.65
N MET A 326 32.78 28.70 -11.76
CA MET A 326 32.37 28.74 -10.35
C MET A 326 30.95 29.24 -10.15
N THR A 327 30.46 30.17 -10.99
CA THR A 327 29.05 30.58 -10.98
C THR A 327 28.14 29.50 -11.56
N SER A 328 28.54 28.84 -12.64
CA SER A 328 27.80 27.74 -13.26
C SER A 328 27.66 26.54 -12.33
N LEU A 329 28.76 26.11 -11.69
CA LEU A 329 28.76 25.04 -10.69
C LEU A 329 27.99 25.42 -9.41
N LYS A 330 27.97 26.71 -9.05
CA LYS A 330 27.09 27.21 -7.97
C LYS A 330 25.62 27.07 -8.34
N GLU A 331 25.24 27.49 -9.54
CA GLU A 331 23.86 27.39 -10.04
C GLU A 331 23.43 25.93 -10.22
N GLU A 332 24.31 25.04 -10.66
CA GLU A 332 24.06 23.60 -10.78
C GLU A 332 23.88 22.96 -9.40
N ARG A 333 24.75 23.30 -8.43
CA ARG A 333 24.61 22.85 -7.04
C ARG A 333 23.34 23.38 -6.38
N ASP A 334 22.95 24.62 -6.66
CA ASP A 334 21.72 25.21 -6.13
C ASP A 334 20.47 24.64 -6.83
N ARG A 335 20.57 24.24 -8.11
CA ARG A 335 19.55 23.46 -8.83
C ARG A 335 19.40 22.05 -8.26
N LEU A 336 20.50 21.35 -7.96
CA LEU A 336 20.47 20.02 -7.35
C LEU A 336 19.94 20.08 -5.91
N ARG A 337 20.36 21.08 -5.11
CA ARG A 337 19.82 21.34 -3.76
C ARG A 337 18.35 21.80 -3.80
N GLY A 338 17.95 22.43 -4.89
CA GLY A 338 16.58 22.84 -5.19
C GLY A 338 15.74 21.78 -5.86
N SER A 339 16.30 20.58 -6.13
CA SER A 339 15.60 19.47 -6.78
C SER A 339 14.23 19.28 -6.13
N ALA A 340 13.19 19.54 -6.91
CA ALA A 340 11.82 19.37 -6.48
C ALA A 340 11.57 17.91 -6.06
N GLU A 341 12.29 16.98 -6.67
CA GLU A 341 12.18 15.54 -6.41
C GLU A 341 12.67 15.16 -5.01
N ASP A 342 13.76 15.77 -4.51
CA ASP A 342 14.25 15.49 -3.15
C ASP A 342 13.30 16.06 -2.07
N LYS A 343 12.74 17.24 -2.33
CA LYS A 343 11.74 17.86 -1.44
C LYS A 343 10.43 17.08 -1.45
N GLU A 344 9.98 16.66 -2.63
CA GLU A 344 8.78 15.86 -2.80
C GLU A 344 8.94 14.47 -2.17
N MET A 345 10.09 13.81 -2.35
CA MET A 345 10.43 12.55 -1.68
C MET A 345 10.43 12.71 -0.15
N SER A 346 11.00 13.80 0.37
CA SER A 346 10.98 14.10 1.81
C SER A 346 9.55 14.35 2.34
N GLU A 347 8.69 15.03 1.57
CA GLU A 347 7.30 15.27 1.93
C GLU A 347 6.46 13.98 1.89
N GLN A 348 6.69 13.13 0.89
CA GLN A 348 6.08 11.80 0.78
C GLN A 348 6.49 10.90 1.96
N LEU A 349 7.77 10.94 2.37
CA LEU A 349 8.25 10.22 3.56
C LEU A 349 7.54 10.71 4.83
N LEU A 350 7.42 12.03 5.02
CA LEU A 350 6.72 12.60 6.16
C LEU A 350 5.22 12.24 6.16
N LYS A 351 4.60 12.19 4.98
CA LYS A 351 3.21 11.71 4.84
C LYS A 351 3.08 10.24 5.23
N ALA A 352 3.97 9.38 4.74
CA ALA A 352 3.98 7.96 5.10
C ALA A 352 4.21 7.74 6.61
N ILE A 353 5.03 8.56 7.27
CA ILE A 353 5.22 8.51 8.72
C ILE A 353 3.92 8.88 9.45
N ARG A 354 3.24 9.96 9.04
CA ARG A 354 1.95 10.36 9.63
C ARG A 354 0.89 9.28 9.45
N ASP A 355 0.79 8.72 8.24
CA ASP A 355 -0.20 7.68 7.93
C ASP A 355 0.07 6.40 8.76
N ARG A 356 1.34 6.03 8.93
CA ARG A 356 1.75 4.93 9.82
C ARG A 356 1.36 5.21 11.27
N ASP A 357 1.63 6.41 11.78
CA ASP A 357 1.35 6.75 13.17
C ASP A 357 -0.16 6.81 13.44
N GLU A 358 -0.95 7.31 12.48
CA GLU A 358 -2.42 7.26 12.54
C GLU A 358 -2.94 5.81 12.53
N ALA A 359 -2.37 4.93 11.69
CA ALA A 359 -2.71 3.52 11.67
C ALA A 359 -2.37 2.82 12.99
N ILE A 360 -1.23 3.15 13.61
CA ILE A 360 -0.85 2.65 14.94
C ILE A 360 -1.85 3.12 15.99
N SER A 361 -2.24 4.39 15.98
CA SER A 361 -3.25 4.91 16.92
C SER A 361 -4.59 4.21 16.77
N LYS A 362 -5.05 3.97 15.54
CA LYS A 362 -6.29 3.23 15.26
C LYS A 362 -6.19 1.78 15.72
N LYS A 363 -5.06 1.12 15.47
CA LYS A 363 -4.80 -0.25 15.96
C LYS A 363 -4.90 -0.32 17.48
N ASN A 364 -4.21 0.57 18.19
CA ASN A 364 -4.21 0.60 19.64
C ASN A 364 -5.63 0.84 20.21
N ALA A 365 -6.43 1.70 19.58
CA ALA A 365 -7.82 1.92 19.98
C ALA A 365 -8.68 0.65 19.83
N VAL A 366 -8.53 -0.09 18.72
CA VAL A 366 -9.22 -1.36 18.51
C VAL A 366 -8.75 -2.43 19.51
N GLU A 367 -7.45 -2.50 19.81
CA GLU A 367 -6.91 -3.41 20.81
C GLU A 367 -7.44 -3.12 22.22
N MET A 368 -7.62 -1.84 22.58
CA MET A 368 -8.26 -1.44 23.84
C MET A 368 -9.72 -1.87 23.91
N GLU A 369 -10.51 -1.64 22.86
CA GLU A 369 -11.91 -2.09 22.81
C GLU A 369 -12.02 -3.62 22.83
N LEU A 370 -11.10 -4.33 22.17
CA LEU A 370 -11.02 -5.79 22.22
C LEU A 370 -10.73 -6.29 23.64
N ALA A 371 -9.79 -5.64 24.35
CA ALA A 371 -9.49 -5.97 25.74
C ALA A 371 -10.72 -5.74 26.64
N LYS A 372 -11.45 -4.63 26.44
CA LYS A 372 -12.69 -4.33 27.15
C LYS A 372 -13.77 -5.38 26.90
N CYS A 373 -14.05 -5.74 25.64
CA CYS A 373 -14.99 -6.80 25.29
C CYS A 373 -14.61 -8.16 25.91
N ARG A 374 -13.31 -8.47 26.01
CA ARG A 374 -12.84 -9.68 26.70
C ARG A 374 -13.14 -9.63 28.20
N MET A 375 -12.92 -8.48 28.84
CA MET A 375 -13.25 -8.29 30.25
C MET A 375 -14.76 -8.42 30.50
N ASP A 376 -15.59 -7.82 29.64
CA ASP A 376 -17.05 -7.92 29.73
C ASP A 376 -17.53 -9.37 29.54
N MET A 377 -16.95 -10.11 28.59
CA MET A 377 -17.24 -11.53 28.40
C MET A 377 -16.84 -12.38 29.63
N MET A 378 -15.66 -12.12 30.21
CA MET A 378 -15.22 -12.80 31.44
C MET A 378 -16.14 -12.48 32.62
N SER A 379 -16.57 -11.22 32.76
CA SER A 379 -17.50 -10.80 33.81
C SER A 379 -18.86 -11.48 33.63
N LEU A 380 -19.41 -11.49 32.42
CA LEU A 380 -20.70 -12.12 32.13
C LEU A 380 -20.64 -13.64 32.34
N ASN A 381 -19.53 -14.28 31.96
CA ASN A 381 -19.33 -15.71 32.21
C ASN A 381 -19.29 -16.02 33.72
N SER A 382 -18.60 -15.17 34.51
CA SER A 382 -18.63 -15.28 35.98
C SER A 382 -20.04 -15.16 36.53
N GLN A 383 -20.80 -14.14 36.09
CA GLN A 383 -22.19 -13.93 36.53
C GLN A 383 -23.09 -15.12 36.15
N LEU A 384 -22.90 -15.71 34.97
CA LEU A 384 -23.65 -16.88 34.53
C LEU A 384 -23.33 -18.10 35.42
N LEU A 385 -22.06 -18.34 35.73
CA LEU A 385 -21.65 -19.42 36.62
C LEU A 385 -22.25 -19.24 38.03
N ASP A 386 -22.25 -18.01 38.55
CA ASP A 386 -22.89 -17.70 39.84
C ASP A 386 -24.39 -17.95 39.82
N ALA A 387 -25.09 -17.55 38.74
CA ALA A 387 -26.52 -17.79 38.57
C ALA A 387 -26.86 -19.28 38.46
N ILE A 388 -26.04 -20.05 37.73
CA ILE A 388 -26.17 -21.52 37.66
C ILE A 388 -25.99 -22.14 39.04
N GLN A 389 -24.98 -21.69 39.80
CA GLN A 389 -24.73 -22.19 41.15
C GLN A 389 -25.89 -21.87 42.10
N GLN A 390 -26.44 -20.66 42.04
CA GLN A 390 -27.63 -20.28 42.82
C GLN A 390 -28.84 -21.15 42.46
N LYS A 391 -29.09 -21.37 41.16
CA LYS A 391 -30.19 -22.23 40.70
C LYS A 391 -30.01 -23.68 41.16
N LEU A 392 -28.79 -24.21 41.08
CA LEU A 392 -28.47 -25.54 41.58
C LEU A 392 -28.75 -25.67 43.08
N ASN A 393 -28.32 -24.68 43.88
CA ASN A 393 -28.55 -24.67 45.32
C ASN A 393 -30.06 -24.64 45.65
N LEU A 394 -30.85 -23.83 44.95
CA LEU A 394 -32.30 -23.78 45.13
C LEU A 394 -32.97 -25.10 44.73
N SER A 395 -32.53 -25.73 43.65
CA SER A 395 -33.03 -27.05 43.23
C SER A 395 -32.76 -28.10 44.30
N GLN A 396 -31.56 -28.12 44.89
CA GLN A 396 -31.21 -29.02 45.98
C GLN A 396 -32.06 -28.78 47.24
N GLN A 397 -32.33 -27.51 47.58
CA GLN A 397 -33.23 -27.18 48.70
C GLN A 397 -34.66 -27.65 48.45
N LEU A 398 -35.16 -27.54 47.21
CA LEU A 398 -36.48 -28.03 46.82
C LEU A 398 -36.56 -29.56 46.87
N GLU A 399 -35.53 -30.27 46.39
CA GLU A 399 -35.45 -31.73 46.49
C GLU A 399 -35.43 -32.18 47.96
N ALA A 400 -34.63 -31.53 48.81
CA ALA A 400 -34.61 -31.82 50.25
C ALA A 400 -35.99 -31.59 50.90
N TRP A 401 -36.67 -30.49 50.54
CA TRP A 401 -38.02 -30.22 51.03
C TRP A 401 -39.04 -31.25 50.53
N GLN A 402 -38.94 -31.68 49.26
CA GLN A 402 -39.79 -32.74 48.70
C GLN A 402 -39.59 -34.06 49.44
N ASP A 403 -38.35 -34.45 49.71
CA ASP A 403 -38.02 -35.64 50.50
C ASP A 403 -38.62 -35.57 51.91
N ASP A 404 -38.52 -34.42 52.57
CA ASP A 404 -39.08 -34.22 53.91
C ASP A 404 -40.61 -34.27 53.92
N MET A 405 -41.26 -33.70 52.91
CA MET A 405 -42.71 -33.80 52.74
C MET A 405 -43.14 -35.24 52.44
N GLN A 406 -42.39 -35.97 51.60
CA GLN A 406 -42.68 -37.36 51.31
C GLN A 406 -42.53 -38.23 52.57
N ARG A 407 -41.47 -38.02 53.36
CA ARG A 407 -41.30 -38.67 54.67
C ARG A 407 -42.44 -38.37 55.62
N LEU A 408 -42.93 -37.13 55.65
CA LEU A 408 -44.05 -36.72 56.49
C LEU A 408 -45.36 -37.39 56.03
N ILE A 409 -45.60 -37.49 54.73
CA ILE A 409 -46.72 -38.23 54.16
C ILE A 409 -46.62 -39.71 54.54
N ASP A 410 -45.46 -40.33 54.33
CA ASP A 410 -45.23 -41.74 54.67
C ASP A 410 -45.42 -41.98 56.17
N GLN A 411 -44.95 -41.07 57.03
CA GLN A 411 -45.15 -41.15 58.48
C GLN A 411 -46.63 -41.00 58.85
N GLN A 412 -47.36 -40.06 58.26
CA GLN A 412 -48.80 -39.93 58.49
C GLN A 412 -49.57 -41.18 58.04
N LEU A 413 -49.18 -41.77 56.90
CA LEU A 413 -49.77 -43.00 56.39
C LEU A 413 -49.49 -44.16 57.37
N MET A 414 -48.24 -44.30 57.82
CA MET A 414 -47.83 -45.32 58.79
C MET A 414 -48.43 -45.11 60.18
N ASP A 415 -48.76 -43.89 60.61
CA ASP A 415 -49.42 -43.61 61.90
C ASP A 415 -50.94 -43.79 61.84
N ARG A 416 -51.57 -43.53 60.68
CA ARG A 416 -53.02 -43.73 60.48
C ARG A 416 -53.38 -45.20 60.29
N HIS A 417 -52.59 -45.97 59.53
CA HIS A 417 -52.85 -47.38 59.31
C HIS A 417 -53.02 -48.20 60.62
N PRO A 418 -52.14 -48.19 61.63
CA PRO A 418 -52.35 -48.94 62.86
C PRO A 418 -53.52 -48.40 63.69
N LYS A 419 -53.86 -47.10 63.62
CA LYS A 419 -55.02 -46.55 64.33
C LYS A 419 -56.33 -47.00 63.69
N GLU A 420 -56.43 -46.97 62.38
CA GLU A 420 -57.59 -47.44 61.60
C GLU A 420 -57.70 -48.97 61.60
N TRP A 421 -56.59 -49.69 61.60
CA TRP A 421 -56.56 -51.17 61.66
C TRP A 421 -56.77 -51.68 63.08
N SER A 422 -56.30 -50.98 64.13
CA SER A 422 -56.66 -51.28 65.52
C SER A 422 -58.12 -50.97 65.78
N GLN A 423 -58.64 -49.84 65.29
CA GLN A 423 -60.07 -49.55 65.28
C GLN A 423 -60.86 -50.67 64.58
N THR A 424 -60.48 -51.01 63.35
CA THR A 424 -61.12 -52.09 62.56
C THR A 424 -61.03 -53.46 63.23
N MET A 425 -59.94 -53.79 63.93
CA MET A 425 -59.83 -55.03 64.73
C MET A 425 -60.68 -55.03 66.01
N MET A 426 -60.98 -53.86 66.59
CA MET A 426 -61.85 -53.75 67.77
C MET A 426 -63.33 -53.86 67.41
N TYR A 427 -63.72 -53.60 66.16
CA TYR A 427 -65.09 -53.80 65.67
C TYR A 427 -65.33 -55.19 65.08
N THR A 428 -64.27 -55.90 64.68
CA THR A 428 -64.37 -57.20 63.99
C THR A 428 -64.19 -58.41 64.90
N THR A 429 -63.93 -58.21 66.19
CA THR A 429 -63.79 -59.27 67.21
C THR A 429 -65.09 -59.60 67.97
N SER A 430 -66.25 -59.23 67.43
CA SER A 430 -67.56 -59.69 67.95
C SER A 430 -68.48 -60.17 66.83
N SER A 431 -68.19 -61.36 66.28
CA SER A 431 -69.19 -62.29 65.72
C SER A 431 -68.50 -63.52 65.10
N HIS A 432 -68.42 -64.60 65.88
CA HIS A 432 -68.37 -65.98 65.36
C HIS A 432 -69.77 -66.31 64.79
N GLY A 433 -70.03 -67.06 63.72
CA GLY A 433 -69.21 -67.86 62.81
C GLY A 433 -70.12 -68.66 61.84
N ALA A 434 -69.50 -69.54 61.05
CA ALA A 434 -70.06 -70.60 60.18
C ALA A 434 -70.77 -70.14 58.86
N LYS A 435 -70.55 -70.69 57.66
CA LYS A 435 -69.89 -71.92 57.15
C LYS A 435 -69.56 -71.76 55.64
N ARG A 436 -68.47 -72.43 55.23
CA ARG A 436 -67.94 -72.91 53.92
C ARG A 436 -68.92 -72.87 52.71
N ARG A 437 -68.53 -72.62 51.43
CA ARG A 437 -67.44 -73.21 50.63
C ARG A 437 -67.31 -72.56 49.22
N ALA A 438 -66.14 -72.71 48.61
CA ALA A 438 -65.78 -72.66 47.16
C ALA A 438 -65.36 -71.31 46.51
N ARG A 439 -64.29 -71.41 45.69
CA ARG A 439 -63.44 -70.40 45.00
C ARG A 439 -63.57 -70.65 43.47
N PRO A 440 -62.98 -69.88 42.51
CA PRO A 440 -62.77 -68.42 42.36
C PRO A 440 -63.44 -67.79 41.09
N SER A 441 -63.54 -66.45 41.11
CA SER A 441 -63.47 -65.47 40.01
C SER A 441 -64.48 -65.47 38.84
N PRO A 442 -65.01 -64.28 38.52
CA PRO A 442 -64.95 -63.83 37.13
C PRO A 442 -64.49 -62.38 36.92
N LEU A 443 -63.90 -62.25 35.74
CA LEU A 443 -63.54 -61.08 34.94
C LEU A 443 -64.67 -60.07 34.70
N LEU A 444 -64.24 -58.81 34.47
CA LEU A 444 -64.79 -57.80 33.54
C LEU A 444 -66.10 -57.08 33.91
N LYS A 445 -66.05 -55.74 33.99
CA LYS A 445 -66.21 -54.77 32.87
C LYS A 445 -66.98 -53.49 33.31
N LEU A 446 -66.64 -52.41 32.60
CA LEU A 446 -67.43 -51.21 32.30
C LEU A 446 -67.62 -50.20 33.45
N GLN A 447 -67.67 -48.88 33.26
CA GLN A 447 -67.41 -47.94 32.16
C GLN A 447 -68.03 -46.61 32.60
N GLN A 448 -67.36 -45.50 32.29
CA GLN A 448 -67.85 -44.18 31.83
C GLN A 448 -66.94 -43.10 32.42
N GLN A 449 -66.21 -42.37 31.57
CA GLN A 449 -66.64 -41.11 30.92
C GLN A 449 -67.01 -40.08 32.01
N SER A 450 -66.41 -38.89 32.08
CA SER A 450 -66.08 -38.00 30.98
C SER A 450 -65.37 -36.75 31.49
N SER A 451 -64.51 -36.23 30.61
CA SER A 451 -64.24 -34.81 30.33
C SER A 451 -63.52 -33.91 31.35
N GLU A 452 -62.25 -33.64 31.08
CA GLU A 452 -61.58 -32.37 31.38
C GLU A 452 -61.08 -31.71 30.07
N PRO A 453 -61.08 -30.36 29.97
CA PRO A 453 -60.76 -29.64 28.75
C PRO A 453 -59.26 -29.34 28.57
N ARG A 454 -58.95 -29.06 27.31
CA ARG A 454 -57.66 -28.74 26.67
C ARG A 454 -56.95 -27.51 27.26
N GLU A 455 -55.61 -27.54 27.24
CA GLU A 455 -54.73 -26.67 26.43
C GLU A 455 -53.25 -27.13 26.57
N LYS A 456 -52.68 -27.72 25.51
CA LYS A 456 -51.58 -27.19 24.67
C LYS A 456 -50.20 -27.14 25.35
N ASP A 457 -49.43 -28.21 25.15
CA ASP A 457 -47.95 -28.18 25.24
C ASP A 457 -47.30 -28.05 23.86
N PRO A 458 -46.14 -27.37 23.77
CA PRO A 458 -45.34 -27.28 22.56
C PRO A 458 -44.34 -28.44 22.41
N THR A 459 -44.05 -28.70 21.15
CA THR A 459 -43.13 -29.67 20.56
C THR A 459 -41.70 -29.65 21.11
N ALA A 460 -41.16 -30.83 21.42
CA ALA A 460 -39.73 -31.12 21.42
C ALA A 460 -39.37 -32.15 20.33
N SER A 461 -38.55 -31.69 19.38
CA SER A 461 -37.44 -32.37 18.72
C SER A 461 -37.66 -33.69 17.97
N ARG A 462 -37.57 -33.62 16.64
CA ARG A 462 -36.89 -34.68 15.86
C ARG A 462 -36.16 -34.11 14.65
N ILE A 463 -34.85 -34.33 14.67
CA ILE A 463 -33.88 -34.08 13.60
C ILE A 463 -34.22 -34.99 12.40
N ASN A 464 -34.27 -34.44 11.19
CA ASN A 464 -33.97 -35.22 9.99
C ASN A 464 -33.45 -34.32 8.86
N LEU A 465 -32.25 -34.68 8.37
CA LEU A 465 -31.69 -34.21 7.11
C LEU A 465 -32.52 -34.82 5.96
N GLN A 466 -33.06 -34.00 5.05
CA GLN A 466 -33.08 -34.33 3.63
C GLN A 466 -33.39 -33.11 2.74
N LYS A 467 -32.74 -33.13 1.58
CA LYS A 467 -32.66 -32.14 0.50
C LYS A 467 -34.01 -31.81 -0.15
N THR A 468 -34.13 -30.58 -0.68
CA THR A 468 -34.46 -30.17 -2.08
C THR A 468 -35.13 -28.76 -2.07
N PRO A 469 -35.42 -28.10 -3.21
CA PRO A 469 -34.49 -27.27 -3.99
C PRO A 469 -34.96 -25.80 -4.16
N GLY A 470 -34.03 -24.92 -4.57
CA GLY A 470 -34.27 -23.77 -5.46
C GLY A 470 -35.10 -22.59 -4.93
N PHE A 471 -34.46 -21.43 -4.77
CA PHE A 471 -34.75 -20.17 -5.51
C PHE A 471 -33.82 -19.08 -4.97
N LEU A 472 -32.85 -18.68 -5.79
CA LEU A 472 -32.03 -17.49 -5.59
C LEU A 472 -32.75 -16.29 -6.23
N PRO A 473 -32.72 -15.08 -5.63
CA PRO A 473 -32.78 -13.84 -6.39
C PRO A 473 -31.36 -13.34 -6.65
N GLN A 474 -30.99 -13.28 -7.93
CA GLN A 474 -29.76 -12.66 -8.40
C GLN A 474 -29.86 -11.12 -8.39
N SER A 475 -28.70 -10.53 -8.09
CA SER A 475 -28.12 -9.32 -8.68
C SER A 475 -28.80 -7.96 -8.47
N CYS A 476 -28.18 -7.20 -7.57
CA CYS A 476 -27.96 -5.77 -7.76
C CYS A 476 -26.88 -5.57 -8.85
N LEU A 477 -27.27 -5.06 -10.01
CA LEU A 477 -26.41 -4.39 -10.99
C LEU A 477 -27.24 -3.33 -11.70
N SER A 478 -27.30 -2.12 -11.14
CA SER A 478 -27.75 -0.93 -11.86
C SER A 478 -26.53 -0.09 -12.21
N CYS A 479 -25.94 -0.38 -13.38
CA CYS A 479 -24.97 0.51 -13.99
C CYS A 479 -25.71 1.65 -14.70
N PHE A 480 -25.26 2.86 -14.40
CA PHE A 480 -25.60 4.11 -15.06
C PHE A 480 -25.44 4.03 -16.58
N LEU A 481 -26.48 4.43 -17.30
CA LEU A 481 -26.41 4.89 -18.69
C LEU A 481 -26.04 6.37 -18.67
N HIS A 482 -24.86 6.71 -19.18
CA HIS A 482 -24.61 8.05 -19.72
C HIS A 482 -23.90 7.95 -21.06
N HIS A 483 -24.55 8.62 -22.02
CA HIS A 483 -24.12 8.98 -23.36
C HIS A 483 -22.70 9.56 -23.44
N GLU A 484 -21.98 9.23 -24.52
CA GLU A 484 -21.23 10.14 -25.43
C GLU A 484 -20.36 9.29 -26.43
N PRO A 485 -19.85 9.84 -27.55
CA PRO A 485 -20.24 9.35 -28.87
C PRO A 485 -19.14 8.62 -29.65
N SER A 486 -19.62 7.98 -30.72
CA SER A 486 -18.89 7.30 -31.78
C SER A 486 -18.13 8.28 -32.65
N ASP A 487 -16.85 7.99 -32.91
CA ASP A 487 -16.09 8.63 -33.98
C ASP A 487 -15.02 7.69 -34.57
N TYR A 488 -15.08 7.56 -35.90
CA TYR A 488 -14.04 7.20 -36.88
C TYR A 488 -13.55 5.73 -37.09
N LEU A 489 -14.02 5.21 -38.24
CA LEU A 489 -13.29 4.58 -39.36
C LEU A 489 -12.65 3.17 -39.23
N SER A 490 -13.29 2.24 -39.93
CA SER A 490 -12.76 1.47 -41.08
C SER A 490 -11.30 0.98 -41.06
N SER A 491 -11.11 -0.34 -41.06
CA SER A 491 -10.62 -1.08 -42.25
C SER A 491 -10.55 -2.59 -42.04
N THR A 492 -11.37 -3.28 -42.84
CA THR A 492 -11.13 -4.51 -43.60
C THR A 492 -9.93 -5.42 -43.33
N SER A 493 -10.25 -6.72 -43.29
CA SER A 493 -9.57 -7.84 -43.98
C SER A 493 -8.27 -8.40 -43.39
N SER A 494 -8.29 -9.64 -42.92
CA SER A 494 -7.85 -10.81 -43.72
C SER A 494 -7.54 -12.05 -42.85
N GLU A 495 -7.84 -13.22 -43.43
CA GLU A 495 -7.19 -14.54 -43.25
C GLU A 495 -7.16 -15.20 -41.84
N LYS A 496 -7.92 -16.28 -41.62
CA LYS A 496 -7.73 -17.68 -42.07
C LYS A 496 -6.46 -18.36 -41.51
N THR A 497 -6.71 -19.59 -41.03
CA THR A 497 -5.80 -20.65 -40.54
C THR A 497 -5.52 -20.56 -39.03
N GLN A 498 -5.70 -21.58 -38.17
CA GLN A 498 -5.65 -23.03 -38.37
C GLN A 498 -6.67 -23.81 -37.52
N LYS A 499 -7.10 -24.94 -38.10
CA LYS A 499 -7.88 -26.04 -37.51
C LYS A 499 -7.00 -26.95 -36.62
N LYS A 500 -7.70 -27.75 -35.80
CA LYS A 500 -7.31 -29.02 -35.14
C LYS A 500 -6.55 -28.81 -33.81
N ILE A 501 -6.95 -29.39 -32.68
CA ILE A 501 -7.37 -30.78 -32.42
C ILE A 501 -8.45 -30.87 -31.31
N ARG A 502 -9.37 -31.82 -31.49
CA ARG A 502 -10.46 -32.21 -30.57
C ARG A 502 -9.97 -33.22 -29.53
N LYS A 503 -10.43 -33.04 -28.28
CA LYS A 503 -10.89 -34.05 -27.29
C LYS A 503 -10.05 -35.30 -27.01
N GLY A 504 -9.44 -35.33 -25.81
CA GLY A 504 -9.77 -36.20 -24.68
C GLY A 504 -9.51 -37.71 -24.76
N ILE A 505 -8.85 -38.27 -23.73
CA ILE A 505 -9.23 -39.45 -22.92
C ILE A 505 -8.06 -39.84 -21.97
N PHE A 506 -8.39 -39.92 -20.67
CA PHE A 506 -7.90 -40.77 -19.55
C PHE A 506 -6.43 -41.18 -19.31
N GLY A 507 -6.10 -41.21 -18.00
CA GLY A 507 -5.05 -42.02 -17.34
C GLY A 507 -3.87 -41.17 -16.87
N GLY A 508 -3.50 -41.04 -15.59
CA GLY A 508 -3.53 -42.01 -14.49
C GLY A 508 -2.09 -42.51 -14.24
N GLY A 509 -1.45 -42.04 -13.17
CA GLY A 509 -0.07 -42.35 -12.76
C GLY A 509 0.78 -41.08 -12.71
N GLY A 510 1.22 -40.53 -11.58
CA GLY A 510 1.78 -41.18 -10.41
C GLY A 510 3.25 -41.47 -10.69
N LEU A 511 4.15 -40.55 -10.34
CA LEU A 511 5.58 -40.79 -10.10
C LEU A 511 6.25 -39.54 -9.50
N SER A 512 6.57 -39.65 -8.22
CA SER A 512 7.76 -39.20 -7.50
C SER A 512 8.54 -38.00 -8.06
N LYS A 513 8.49 -36.86 -7.34
CA LYS A 513 9.57 -35.86 -7.38
C LYS A 513 10.49 -36.09 -6.18
N VAL A 514 11.66 -36.63 -6.51
CA VAL A 514 12.84 -36.76 -5.67
C VAL A 514 13.30 -35.36 -5.25
N LEU A 515 13.43 -35.17 -3.95
CA LEU A 515 14.04 -34.03 -3.30
C LEU A 515 15.56 -34.28 -3.28
N LEU A 516 16.32 -33.41 -3.95
CA LEU A 516 17.77 -33.30 -3.77
C LEU A 516 18.06 -31.91 -3.20
N PRO A 517 18.69 -31.79 -2.02
CA PRO A 517 19.30 -30.56 -1.55
C PRO A 517 20.77 -30.52 -2.00
N LEU A 518 21.22 -29.36 -2.47
CA LEU A 518 22.63 -29.05 -2.61
C LEU A 518 23.08 -28.30 -1.35
N ASN A 519 23.89 -28.97 -0.51
CA ASN A 519 24.94 -28.32 0.29
C ASN A 519 26.12 -28.09 -0.68
N SER A 520 26.86 -26.99 -0.67
CA SER A 520 27.93 -26.54 0.26
C SER A 520 28.54 -25.32 -0.47
N GLU A 521 28.99 -24.23 0.16
CA GLU A 521 30.23 -24.02 0.92
C GLU A 521 30.02 -22.70 1.71
N ASP A 522 30.14 -22.69 3.04
CA ASP A 522 31.35 -22.42 3.83
C ASP A 522 31.96 -21.02 3.58
N ASP A 523 31.75 -20.11 4.54
CA ASP A 523 32.81 -19.22 5.03
C ASP A 523 32.42 -18.69 6.43
N ASP A 524 33.03 -19.30 7.44
CA ASP A 524 33.14 -18.84 8.82
C ASP A 524 33.92 -17.52 8.89
N PHE A 525 33.47 -16.54 9.67
CA PHE A 525 34.40 -15.71 10.46
C PHE A 525 33.72 -15.04 11.67
N HIS A 526 34.01 -15.62 12.84
CA HIS A 526 34.17 -15.04 14.17
C HIS A 526 33.48 -13.72 14.58
N HIS A 527 32.60 -13.84 15.58
CA HIS A 527 32.44 -12.83 16.64
C HIS A 527 33.74 -12.62 17.44
N PRO A 528 33.91 -11.42 18.02
CA PRO A 528 34.07 -11.36 19.47
C PRO A 528 33.22 -10.27 20.15
N PRO A 529 33.06 -10.32 21.48
CA PRO A 529 32.15 -9.46 22.24
C PRO A 529 32.86 -8.22 22.80
N ALA A 530 32.14 -7.11 22.96
CA ALA A 530 32.57 -6.01 23.82
C ALA A 530 31.39 -5.42 24.59
N ASN A 531 31.52 -5.57 25.90
CA ASN A 531 30.71 -5.05 26.97
C ASN A 531 31.18 -3.61 27.27
N MET A 532 30.30 -2.62 27.20
CA MET A 532 30.46 -1.32 27.87
C MET A 532 29.06 -0.72 28.08
N GLY A 533 28.67 -0.57 29.35
CA GLY A 533 27.42 0.07 29.77
C GLY A 533 27.49 1.61 29.77
N TRP A 534 26.59 2.19 30.59
CA TRP A 534 26.33 3.62 30.82
C TRP A 534 25.42 4.25 29.74
N LEU A 535 24.25 4.85 29.96
CA LEU A 535 23.52 5.47 31.10
C LEU A 535 22.03 5.55 30.69
N ARG A 536 21.04 5.26 31.57
CA ARG A 536 20.17 6.25 32.28
C ARG A 536 19.52 7.30 31.35
N LEU A 537 18.21 7.58 31.29
CA LEU A 537 17.16 7.61 32.33
C LEU A 537 15.77 7.63 31.68
N ALA A 538 14.83 6.90 32.28
CA ALA A 538 13.40 7.20 32.25
C ALA A 538 13.05 8.14 33.42
N TRP A 539 11.87 8.77 33.34
CA TRP A 539 11.19 9.66 34.30
C TRP A 539 11.42 11.17 34.11
N ILE A 540 10.50 11.83 33.39
CA ILE A 540 9.51 12.80 33.91
C ILE A 540 8.17 12.49 33.24
#